data_AF-A0A9D7I8F4-F1
#
_entry.id   AF-A0A9D7I8F4-F1
#
_cell.length_a   1.000
_cell.length_b   1.000
_cell.length_c   1.000
_cell.angle_alpha   90.00
_cell.angle_beta   90.00
_cell.angle_gamma   90.00
#
_symmetry.space_group_name_H-M   'P 1'
#
loop_
_entity.id
_entity.type
_entity.pdbx_description
1 polymer ?
#
loop_
_entity_poly.entity_id
_entity_poly.type
_entity_poly.pdbx_seq_one_letter_code
_entity_poly.pdbx_strand_id
1 'polypeptide(L)'
;MTPTDNTGNQVLNVIADADKFNNWMYQSIKPFAYGSILEVGSGIGNISKYFIQNNYSITLSDVDEFYLNHLKKDFLNSSNAKDFISIDLQKKRFPN
;
A
#
# COMPACT_ATOMS: atom_id res chain seq x y z
N MET A 1 22.37 -0.61 2.61
CA MET A 1 21.38 -0.15 3.62
C MET A 1 20.23 -1.12 3.57
N THR A 2 19.84 -1.71 4.70
CA THR A 2 18.57 -2.45 4.76
C THR A 2 17.43 -1.45 4.56
N PRO A 3 16.30 -1.85 3.95
CA PRO A 3 15.15 -0.95 3.75
C PRO A 3 14.67 -0.28 5.05
N THR A 4 14.92 -0.90 6.20
CA THR A 4 14.60 -0.36 7.52
C THR A 4 15.30 0.96 7.85
N ASP A 5 16.50 1.20 7.30
CA ASP A 5 17.37 2.31 7.71
C ASP A 5 17.38 3.46 6.69
N ASN A 6 16.54 3.38 5.64
CA ASN A 6 16.41 4.47 4.69
C ASN A 6 15.40 5.52 5.19
N THR A 7 15.60 6.77 4.77
CA THR A 7 14.74 7.91 5.16
C THR A 7 13.27 7.68 4.80
N GLY A 8 12.99 6.94 3.72
CA GLY A 8 11.64 6.63 3.28
C GLY A 8 10.87 5.80 4.31
N ASN A 9 11.46 4.71 4.80
CA ASN A 9 10.84 3.86 5.81
C ASN A 9 10.61 4.62 7.13
N GLN A 10 11.55 5.48 7.54
CA GLN A 10 11.37 6.32 8.72
C GLN A 10 10.15 7.24 8.58
N VAL A 11 10.01 7.89 7.43
CA VAL A 11 8.84 8.75 7.13
C VAL A 11 7.55 7.94 7.15
N LEU A 12 7.54 6.75 6.54
CA LEU A 12 6.36 5.87 6.55
C LEU A 12 5.92 5.51 7.98
N ASN A 13 6.86 5.16 8.86
CA ASN A 13 6.56 4.84 10.26
C ASN A 13 6.05 6.06 11.05
N VAL A 14 6.64 7.24 10.86
CA VAL A 14 6.13 8.48 11.49
C VAL A 14 4.71 8.80 11.00
N ILE A 15 4.45 8.62 9.71
CA ILE A 15 3.11 8.83 9.15
C ILE A 15 2.12 7.76 9.65
N ALA A 16 2.57 6.54 9.94
CA ALA A 16 1.70 5.47 10.45
C ALA A 16 0.97 5.88 11.73
N ASP A 17 1.66 6.58 12.62
CA ASP A 17 1.12 7.10 13.89
C ASP A 17 0.19 8.32 13.72
N ALA A 18 0.21 8.95 12.53
CA ALA A 18 -0.62 10.11 12.22
C ALA A 18 -2.03 9.70 11.73
N ASP A 19 -2.79 8.97 12.55
CA ASP A 19 -4.09 8.38 12.18
C ASP A 19 -5.09 9.38 11.57
N LYS A 20 -5.15 10.62 12.09
CA LYS A 20 -6.04 11.66 11.55
C LYS A 20 -5.65 12.06 10.13
N PHE A 21 -4.35 12.14 9.86
CA PHE A 21 -3.83 12.46 8.55
C PHE A 21 -4.09 11.31 7.57
N ASN A 22 -3.81 10.07 7.97
CA ASN A 22 -4.08 8.90 7.11
C ASN A 22 -5.57 8.74 6.79
N ASN A 23 -6.45 8.94 7.78
CA ASN A 23 -7.89 8.94 7.54
C ASN A 23 -8.30 10.09 6.60
N TRP A 24 -7.79 11.31 6.79
CA TRP A 24 -8.07 12.41 5.88
C TRP A 24 -7.61 12.11 4.44
N MET A 25 -6.42 11.53 4.25
CA MET A 25 -5.95 11.10 2.93
C MET A 25 -6.90 10.08 2.31
N TYR A 26 -7.28 9.03 3.06
CA TYR A 26 -8.26 8.04 2.59
C TYR A 26 -9.61 8.68 2.23
N GLN A 27 -10.16 9.55 3.08
CA GLN A 27 -11.44 10.21 2.80
C GLN A 27 -11.39 11.11 1.56
N SER A 28 -10.23 11.69 1.27
CA SER A 28 -10.04 12.55 0.09
C SER A 28 -10.04 11.76 -1.22
N ILE A 29 -9.56 10.51 -1.20
CA ILE A 29 -9.49 9.63 -2.39
C ILE A 29 -10.70 8.71 -2.54
N LYS A 30 -11.36 8.35 -1.43
CA LYS A 30 -12.50 7.41 -1.38
C LYS A 30 -13.60 7.72 -2.41
N PRO A 31 -14.01 8.99 -2.64
CA PRO A 31 -15.06 9.32 -3.61
C PRO A 31 -14.70 9.00 -5.06
N PHE A 32 -13.45 8.69 -5.36
CA PHE A 32 -12.99 8.38 -6.71
C PHE A 32 -12.60 6.91 -6.88
N ALA A 33 -12.62 6.14 -5.78
CA ALA A 33 -12.19 4.75 -5.76
C ALA A 33 -13.41 3.83 -5.93
N TYR A 34 -13.45 3.13 -7.07
CA TYR A 34 -14.56 2.24 -7.44
C TYR A 34 -14.05 0.95 -8.08
N GLY A 35 -14.83 -0.13 -7.93
CA GLY A 35 -14.49 -1.42 -8.51
C GLY A 35 -13.25 -2.04 -7.87
N SER A 36 -12.40 -2.65 -8.70
CA SER A 36 -11.14 -3.25 -8.28
C SER A 36 -10.04 -2.19 -8.24
N ILE A 37 -9.49 -1.95 -7.05
CA ILE A 37 -8.49 -0.92 -6.80
C ILE A 37 -7.08 -1.52 -6.98
N LEU A 38 -6.20 -0.77 -7.64
CA LEU A 38 -4.76 -0.99 -7.57
C LEU A 38 -4.12 0.17 -6.81
N GLU A 39 -3.45 -0.13 -5.71
CA GLU A 39 -2.62 0.84 -5.00
C GLU A 39 -1.16 0.64 -5.42
N VAL A 40 -0.54 1.72 -5.92
CA VAL A 40 0.85 1.72 -6.37
C VAL A 40 1.71 2.44 -5.35
N GLY A 41 2.74 1.77 -4.84
CA GLY A 41 3.56 2.28 -3.75
C GLY A 41 2.85 2.16 -2.40
N SER A 42 2.29 0.98 -2.11
CA SER A 42 1.55 0.68 -0.88
C SER A 42 2.42 0.79 0.39
N GLY A 43 3.76 0.69 0.29
CA GLY A 43 4.68 0.82 1.41
C GLY A 43 4.31 -0.12 2.56
N ILE A 44 4.18 0.42 3.78
CA ILE A 44 3.78 -0.33 4.98
C ILE A 44 2.25 -0.40 5.17
N GLY A 45 1.45 0.08 4.21
CA GLY A 45 0.00 -0.11 4.25
C GLY A 45 -0.80 0.94 5.02
N ASN A 46 -0.23 2.13 5.24
CA ASN A 46 -0.88 3.25 5.95
C ASN A 46 -2.26 3.60 5.38
N ILE A 47 -2.44 3.53 4.06
CA ILE A 47 -3.71 3.80 3.38
C ILE A 47 -4.46 2.51 3.02
N SER A 48 -3.75 1.45 2.64
CA SER A 48 -4.30 0.12 2.33
C SER A 48 -5.27 -0.37 3.41
N LYS A 49 -4.94 -0.18 4.70
CA LYS A 49 -5.78 -0.59 5.83
C LYS A 49 -7.21 -0.04 5.75
N TYR A 50 -7.39 1.21 5.31
CA TYR A 50 -8.71 1.83 5.23
C TYR A 50 -9.55 1.24 4.10
N PHE A 51 -8.95 0.96 2.95
CA PHE A 51 -9.65 0.28 1.85
C PHE A 51 -10.13 -1.11 2.27
N ILE A 52 -9.24 -1.89 2.90
CA ILE A 52 -9.57 -3.23 3.38
C ILE A 52 -10.67 -3.20 4.45
N GLN A 53 -10.57 -2.30 5.44
CA GLN A 53 -11.57 -2.12 6.50
C GLN A 53 -12.94 -1.68 5.97
N ASN A 54 -12.97 -0.97 4.84
CA ASN A 54 -14.20 -0.52 4.19
C ASN A 54 -14.67 -1.48 3.07
N ASN A 55 -14.20 -2.74 3.07
CA ASN A 55 -14.60 -3.80 2.14
C ASN A 55 -14.35 -3.54 0.66
N TYR A 56 -13.30 -2.76 0.34
CA TYR A 56 -12.88 -2.60 -1.05
C TYR A 56 -12.01 -3.77 -1.50
N SER A 57 -12.25 -4.23 -2.72
CA SER A 57 -11.37 -5.17 -3.40
C SER A 57 -10.12 -4.43 -3.88
N ILE A 58 -8.96 -4.78 -3.34
CA ILE A 58 -7.71 -4.05 -3.59
C ILE A 58 -6.53 -4.97 -3.85
N THR A 59 -5.74 -4.63 -4.87
CA THR A 59 -4.40 -5.19 -5.13
C THR A 59 -3.37 -4.19 -4.65
N LEU A 60 -2.42 -4.67 -3.84
CA LEU A 60 -1.38 -3.86 -3.23
C LEU A 60 -0.08 -4.06 -4.00
N SER A 61 0.68 -2.99 -4.22
CA SER A 61 1.92 -3.09 -4.97
C SER A 61 3.00 -2.15 -4.49
N ASP A 62 4.24 -2.62 -4.55
CA ASP A 62 5.44 -1.85 -4.26
C ASP A 62 6.63 -2.39 -5.07
N VAL A 63 7.63 -1.56 -5.33
CA VAL A 63 8.85 -2.01 -6.02
C VAL A 63 9.77 -2.78 -5.07
N ASP A 64 9.71 -2.49 -3.77
CA ASP A 64 10.56 -3.12 -2.76
C ASP A 64 9.89 -4.35 -2.14
N GLU A 65 10.58 -5.50 -2.22
CA GLU A 65 10.11 -6.76 -1.62
C GLU A 65 9.92 -6.67 -0.10
N PHE A 66 10.66 -5.80 0.58
CA PHE A 66 10.49 -5.56 2.01
C PHE A 66 9.07 -5.09 2.34
N TYR A 67 8.56 -4.12 1.58
CA TYR A 67 7.20 -3.61 1.77
C TYR A 67 6.16 -4.66 1.38
N LEU A 68 6.36 -5.39 0.29
CA LEU A 68 5.46 -6.49 -0.09
C LEU A 68 5.35 -7.56 1.01
N ASN A 69 6.46 -7.91 1.66
CA ASN A 69 6.46 -8.86 2.78
C ASN A 69 5.73 -8.29 4.00
N HIS A 70 5.89 -7.00 4.28
CA HIS A 70 5.14 -6.30 5.34
C HIS A 70 3.63 -6.34 5.08
N LEU A 71 3.20 -5.98 3.87
CA LEU A 71 1.80 -6.00 3.47
C LEU A 71 1.19 -7.40 3.54
N LYS A 72 1.93 -8.43 3.09
CA LYS A 72 1.48 -9.82 3.21
C LYS A 72 1.30 -10.23 4.67
N LYS A 73 2.23 -9.87 5.54
CA LYS A 73 2.11 -10.17 6.98
C LYS A 73 0.82 -9.60 7.57
N ASP A 74 0.45 -8.39 7.17
CA ASP A 74 -0.69 -7.69 7.75
C ASP A 74 -2.03 -8.04 7.07
N PHE A 75 -2.03 -8.34 5.77
CA PHE A 75 -3.25 -8.41 4.97
C PHE A 75 -3.47 -9.72 4.21
N LEU A 76 -2.55 -10.70 4.24
CA LEU A 76 -2.70 -11.96 3.48
C LEU A 76 -3.98 -12.73 3.82
N ASN A 77 -4.45 -12.64 5.06
CA ASN A 77 -5.67 -13.32 5.52
C ASN A 77 -6.95 -12.54 5.21
N SER A 78 -6.85 -11.33 4.64
CA SER A 78 -8.00 -10.53 4.25
C SER A 78 -8.50 -10.98 2.88
N SER A 79 -9.77 -11.39 2.79
CA SER A 79 -10.41 -11.70 1.50
C SER A 79 -10.53 -10.49 0.57
N ASN A 80 -10.37 -9.28 1.10
CA ASN A 80 -10.43 -8.02 0.35
C ASN A 80 -9.09 -7.68 -0.33
N ALA A 81 -7.96 -8.12 0.22
CA ALA A 81 -6.64 -8.00 -0.41
C ALA A 81 -6.49 -9.10 -1.47
N LYS A 82 -6.51 -8.72 -2.75
CA LYS A 82 -6.59 -9.67 -3.86
C LYS A 82 -5.23 -10.21 -4.30
N ASP A 83 -4.21 -9.35 -4.28
CA ASP A 83 -2.85 -9.73 -4.65
C ASP A 83 -1.82 -8.72 -4.09
N PHE A 84 -0.55 -9.14 -4.08
CA PHE A 84 0.61 -8.38 -3.62
C PHE A 84 1.70 -8.45 -4.69
N ILE A 85 1.76 -7.44 -5.57
CA ILE A 85 2.55 -7.50 -6.80
C ILE A 85 3.69 -6.50 -6.81
N SER A 86 4.82 -6.87 -7.44
CA SER A 86 5.91 -5.92 -7.66
C SER A 86 5.64 -5.09 -8.92
N ILE A 87 5.59 -3.77 -8.77
CA ILE A 87 5.47 -2.83 -9.89
C ILE A 87 6.62 -1.84 -9.83
N ASP A 88 7.36 -1.74 -10.93
CA ASP A 88 8.39 -0.73 -11.12
C ASP A 88 7.96 0.24 -12.22
N LEU A 89 7.46 1.40 -11.82
CA LEU A 89 7.04 2.47 -12.74
C LEU A 89 8.22 3.14 -13.47
N GLN A 90 9.45 2.91 -13.03
CA GLN A 90 10.64 3.46 -13.69
C GLN A 90 11.09 2.58 -14.86
N LYS A 91 10.59 1.34 -14.96
CA LYS A 91 10.83 0.50 -16.12
C LYS A 91 10.15 1.11 -17.34
N LYS A 92 10.95 1.40 -18.37
CA LYS A 92 10.48 1.94 -19.66
C LYS A 92 9.53 1.00 -20.42
N ARG A 93 9.37 -0.25 -19.99
CA ARG A 93 8.52 -1.26 -20.62
C ARG A 93 8.09 -2.31 -19.61
N PHE A 94 6.79 -2.60 -19.55
CA PHE A 94 6.27 -3.75 -18.82
C PHE A 94 6.65 -5.04 -19.57
N PRO A 95 7.04 -6.12 -18.88
CA PRO A 95 7.29 -7.40 -19.54
C PRO A 95 6.04 -7.85 -20.28
N ASN A 96 6.23 -8.27 -21.53
CA ASN A 96 5.20 -8.83 -22.41
C ASN A 96 4.71 -10.18 -21.88
#